data_AF-T1G0T8-F1
#
_entry.id   AF-T1G0T8-F1
#
_cell.length_a   1.000
_cell.length_b   1.000
_cell.length_c   1.000
_cell.angle_alpha   90.00
_cell.angle_beta   90.00
_cell.angle_gamma   90.00
#
_symmetry.space_group_name_H-M   'P 1'
#
loop_
_entity.id
_entity.type
_entity.pdbx_description
1 polymer ?
#
loop_
_entity_poly.entity_id
_entity_poly.type
_entity_poly.pdbx_seq_one_letter_code
_entity_poly.pdbx_strand_id
1 'polypeptide(L)'
;YGSLIYICSQIASGMKYLEEESIIHADLAARNCIVGKKLKVKISDLGGWRSGGCYSSDYIQVVNHPDPLPVRWIAWEALVLNRYTSKSDVWSLATTFWEVMNLGRQRPLANMSDQQIVENLQLYADGGVRGFLLPPKPKSCPREMYDLMRECWNADVALRPSFKEIHMFLMGKNQGRLECMNE
;
A
#
# COMPACT_ATOMS: atom_id res chain seq x y z
N TYR A 1 11.85 5.43 14.49
CA TYR A 1 11.51 4.45 13.45
C TYR A 1 10.81 3.21 13.95
N GLY A 2 11.23 2.63 15.09
CA GLY A 2 10.62 1.39 15.61
C GLY A 2 9.08 1.43 15.70
N SER A 3 8.46 2.57 15.99
CA SER A 3 6.98 2.68 16.05
C SER A 3 6.33 2.52 14.68
N LEU A 4 6.96 3.07 13.62
CA LEU A 4 6.44 3.01 12.25
C LEU A 4 6.63 1.62 11.66
N ILE A 5 7.79 0.99 11.89
CA ILE A 5 8.04 -0.40 11.48
C ILE A 5 7.10 -1.35 12.23
N TYR A 6 6.80 -1.08 13.51
CA TYR A 6 5.81 -1.82 14.27
C TYR A 6 4.40 -1.70 13.70
N ILE A 7 4.00 -0.51 13.24
CA ILE A 7 2.72 -0.29 12.54
C ILE A 7 2.71 -1.08 11.22
N CYS A 8 3.74 -0.93 10.37
CA CYS A 8 3.86 -1.67 9.11
C CYS A 8 3.83 -3.19 9.31
N SER A 9 4.49 -3.71 10.35
CA SER A 9 4.50 -5.15 10.68
C SER A 9 3.11 -5.67 11.03
N GLN A 10 2.30 -4.89 11.75
CA GLN A 10 0.92 -5.27 12.07
C GLN A 10 0.02 -5.26 10.83
N ILE A 11 0.20 -4.27 9.93
CA ILE A 11 -0.51 -4.24 8.65
C ILE A 11 -0.12 -5.45 7.79
N ALA A 12 1.18 -5.77 7.67
CA ALA A 12 1.62 -6.97 6.95
C ALA A 12 1.05 -8.26 7.56
N SER A 13 1.00 -8.36 8.89
CA SER A 13 0.39 -9.50 9.60
C SER A 13 -1.10 -9.65 9.29
N GLY A 14 -1.86 -8.54 9.29
CA GLY A 14 -3.27 -8.54 8.92
C GLY A 14 -3.50 -8.95 7.47
N MET A 15 -2.71 -8.42 6.53
CA MET A 15 -2.83 -8.79 5.12
C MET A 15 -2.40 -10.22 4.82
N LYS A 16 -1.39 -10.74 5.54
CA LYS A 16 -1.01 -12.16 5.52
C LYS A 16 -2.22 -13.04 5.88
N TYR A 17 -2.94 -12.68 6.93
CA TYR A 17 -4.14 -13.42 7.31
C TYR A 17 -5.22 -13.38 6.21
N LEU A 18 -5.47 -12.21 5.60
CA LEU A 18 -6.43 -12.12 4.49
C LEU A 18 -6.00 -12.98 3.28
N GLU A 19 -4.71 -12.97 2.93
CA GLU A 19 -4.16 -13.83 1.87
C GLU A 19 -4.36 -15.32 2.16
N GLU A 20 -4.14 -15.75 3.41
CA GLU A 20 -4.33 -17.14 3.84
C GLU A 20 -5.82 -17.56 3.78
N GLU A 21 -6.74 -16.63 4.02
CA GLU A 21 -8.19 -16.84 3.87
C GLU A 21 -8.69 -16.61 2.43
N SER A 22 -7.79 -16.37 1.47
CA SER A 22 -8.14 -16.06 0.07
C SER A 22 -9.05 -14.82 -0.09
N ILE A 23 -8.93 -13.86 0.82
CA ILE A 23 -9.66 -12.59 0.81
C ILE A 23 -8.79 -11.51 0.18
N ILE A 24 -9.33 -10.82 -0.84
CA ILE A 24 -8.70 -9.67 -1.48
C ILE A 24 -9.31 -8.40 -0.90
N HIS A 25 -8.47 -7.48 -0.41
CA HIS A 25 -8.94 -6.24 0.20
C HIS A 25 -9.30 -5.19 -0.84
N ALA A 26 -8.52 -5.03 -1.92
CA ALA A 26 -8.76 -4.11 -3.04
C ALA A 26 -8.78 -2.59 -2.74
N ASP A 27 -8.76 -2.17 -1.46
CA ASP A 27 -8.72 -0.76 -1.03
C ASP A 27 -7.78 -0.57 0.19
N LEU A 28 -6.65 -1.28 0.22
CA LEU A 28 -5.69 -1.11 1.30
C LEU A 28 -4.98 0.25 1.20
N ALA A 29 -5.15 1.08 2.23
CA ALA A 29 -4.53 2.39 2.38
C ALA A 29 -4.40 2.74 3.86
N ALA A 30 -3.60 3.76 4.21
CA ALA A 30 -3.48 4.21 5.59
C ALA A 30 -4.83 4.66 6.20
N ARG A 31 -5.72 5.26 5.40
CA ARG A 31 -7.09 5.64 5.81
C ARG A 31 -7.94 4.46 6.28
N ASN A 32 -7.63 3.27 5.79
CA ASN A 32 -8.34 2.02 6.08
C ASN A 32 -7.63 1.20 7.18
N CYS A 33 -6.68 1.81 7.91
CA CYS A 33 -6.01 1.23 9.07
C CYS A 33 -6.42 1.97 10.35
N ILE A 34 -7.08 1.28 11.28
CA ILE A 34 -7.50 1.83 12.57
C ILE A 34 -6.36 1.66 13.59
N VAL A 35 -5.94 2.75 14.22
CA VAL A 35 -4.91 2.75 15.27
C VAL A 35 -5.56 2.89 16.65
N GLY A 36 -5.42 1.87 17.48
CA GLY A 36 -5.91 1.83 18.86
C GLY A 36 -4.83 2.12 19.91
N LYS A 37 -5.15 1.81 21.16
CA LYS A 37 -4.23 1.93 22.30
C LYS A 37 -2.94 1.13 22.06
N LYS A 38 -1.83 1.60 22.61
CA LYS A 38 -0.49 0.99 22.46
C LYS A 38 -0.09 0.76 20.98
N LEU A 39 -0.55 1.61 20.06
CA LEU A 39 -0.29 1.52 18.62
C LEU A 39 -0.72 0.19 18.00
N LYS A 40 -1.80 -0.43 18.51
CA LYS A 40 -2.38 -1.62 17.89
C LYS A 40 -3.12 -1.24 16.62
N VAL A 41 -2.78 -1.90 15.51
CA VAL A 41 -3.37 -1.59 14.20
C VAL A 41 -4.33 -2.70 13.80
N LYS A 42 -5.50 -2.32 13.28
CA LYS A 42 -6.45 -3.23 12.62
C LYS A 42 -6.77 -2.73 11.23
N ILE A 43 -6.81 -3.63 10.28
CA ILE A 43 -7.22 -3.35 8.90
C ILE A 43 -8.74 -3.34 8.85
N SER A 44 -9.30 -2.43 8.07
CA SER A 44 -10.74 -2.22 7.95
C SER A 44 -11.11 -1.86 6.52
N ASP A 45 -12.36 -2.12 6.13
CA ASP A 45 -12.93 -1.61 4.89
C ASP A 45 -13.96 -0.51 5.24
N LEU A 46 -13.45 0.65 5.64
CA LEU A 46 -14.29 1.80 5.93
C LEU A 46 -14.60 2.50 4.61
N GLY A 47 -15.55 1.95 3.83
CA GLY A 47 -15.98 2.41 2.50
C GLY A 47 -15.93 3.93 2.26
N GLY A 48 -14.71 4.44 2.03
CA GLY A 48 -14.38 5.86 2.04
C GLY A 48 -14.75 6.58 0.75
N TRP A 49 -15.14 5.80 -0.26
CA TRP A 49 -15.66 6.26 -1.54
C TRP A 49 -17.10 6.79 -1.46
N ARG A 50 -17.82 6.57 -0.35
CA ARG A 50 -19.18 7.09 -0.17
C ARG A 50 -19.16 8.62 -0.16
N SER A 51 -20.06 9.23 -0.95
CA SER A 51 -20.21 10.67 -1.07
C SER A 51 -20.32 11.36 0.30
N GLY A 52 -19.49 12.37 0.55
CA GLY A 52 -19.44 13.10 1.83
C GLY A 52 -18.44 12.56 2.86
N GLY A 53 -17.71 11.48 2.56
CA GLY A 53 -16.61 11.00 3.39
C GLY A 53 -15.39 11.92 3.34
N CYS A 54 -14.61 11.95 4.44
CA CYS A 54 -13.37 12.73 4.54
C CYS A 54 -12.26 12.31 3.56
N TYR A 55 -12.40 11.11 2.96
CA TYR A 55 -11.47 10.57 1.97
C TYR A 55 -12.04 10.50 0.54
N SER A 56 -13.17 11.16 0.27
CA SER A 56 -13.81 11.15 -1.07
C SER A 56 -12.88 11.58 -2.20
N SER A 57 -11.95 12.51 -1.94
CA SER A 57 -10.98 12.99 -2.91
C SER A 57 -9.78 12.05 -3.16
N ASP A 58 -9.73 10.89 -2.49
CA ASP A 58 -8.77 9.81 -2.81
C ASP A 58 -9.32 8.89 -3.92
N TYR A 59 -10.59 9.01 -4.29
CA TYR A 59 -11.27 8.18 -5.27
C TYR A 59 -11.65 9.01 -6.50
N ILE A 60 -11.39 8.46 -7.69
CA ILE A 60 -11.78 9.10 -8.96
C ILE A 60 -12.57 8.14 -9.84
N GLN A 61 -13.48 8.70 -10.63
CA GLN A 61 -14.17 7.93 -11.66
C GLN A 61 -13.20 7.68 -12.83
N VAL A 62 -12.85 6.41 -13.05
CA VAL A 62 -12.05 6.00 -14.21
C VAL A 62 -12.99 5.48 -15.30
N VAL A 63 -12.70 5.82 -16.56
CA VAL A 63 -13.46 5.32 -17.71
C VAL A 63 -13.43 3.79 -17.72
N ASN A 64 -14.57 3.16 -18.02
CA ASN A 64 -14.76 1.70 -18.04
C ASN A 64 -14.70 0.99 -16.68
N HIS A 65 -14.64 1.73 -15.56
CA HIS A 65 -14.81 1.18 -14.22
C HIS A 65 -16.18 1.59 -13.67
N PRO A 66 -16.93 0.67 -13.04
CA PRO A 66 -18.29 0.96 -12.55
C PRO A 66 -18.27 1.89 -11.33
N ASP A 67 -17.26 1.75 -10.47
CA ASP A 67 -17.14 2.47 -9.21
C ASP A 67 -15.89 3.38 -9.20
N PRO A 68 -15.88 4.47 -8.40
CA PRO A 68 -14.70 5.28 -8.19
C PRO A 68 -13.53 4.48 -7.59
N LEU A 69 -12.32 4.68 -8.12
CA LEU A 69 -11.13 3.92 -7.75
C LEU A 69 -10.09 4.76 -6.99
N PRO A 70 -9.38 4.16 -6.01
CA PRO A 70 -8.26 4.78 -5.32
C PRO A 70 -6.97 4.68 -6.15
N VAL A 71 -6.91 5.37 -7.30
CA VAL A 71 -5.88 5.15 -8.35
C VAL A 71 -4.42 5.31 -7.90
N ARG A 72 -4.16 5.98 -6.77
CA ARG A 72 -2.80 6.14 -6.23
C ARG A 72 -2.32 4.93 -5.43
N TRP A 73 -3.23 4.04 -5.02
CA TRP A 73 -2.95 2.81 -4.29
C TRP A 73 -3.09 1.56 -5.14
N ILE A 74 -3.88 1.62 -6.20
CA ILE A 74 -4.16 0.46 -7.05
C ILE A 74 -2.92 0.00 -7.84
N ALA A 75 -2.80 -1.31 -8.01
CA ALA A 75 -1.79 -1.90 -8.90
C ALA A 75 -2.16 -1.70 -10.37
N TRP A 76 -1.15 -1.67 -11.25
CA TRP A 76 -1.37 -1.47 -12.68
C TRP A 76 -2.33 -2.51 -13.28
N GLU A 77 -2.19 -3.78 -12.90
CA GLU A 77 -3.01 -4.87 -13.46
C GLU A 77 -4.45 -4.83 -12.94
N ALA A 78 -4.66 -4.31 -11.73
CA ALA A 78 -5.99 -4.10 -11.18
C ALA A 78 -6.70 -2.94 -11.90
N LEU A 79 -5.98 -1.86 -12.23
CA LEU A 79 -6.53 -0.75 -13.01
C LEU A 79 -6.80 -1.12 -14.47
N VAL A 80 -5.81 -1.70 -15.15
CA VAL A 80 -5.83 -1.90 -16.61
C VAL A 80 -6.60 -3.16 -17.01
N LEU A 81 -6.47 -4.24 -16.24
CA LEU A 81 -7.06 -5.54 -16.56
C LEU A 81 -8.27 -5.89 -15.68
N ASN A 82 -8.69 -4.98 -14.79
CA ASN A 82 -9.71 -5.23 -13.77
C ASN A 82 -9.44 -6.50 -12.94
N ARG A 83 -8.16 -6.79 -12.68
CA ARG A 83 -7.71 -8.04 -12.05
C ARG A 83 -7.16 -7.80 -10.66
N TYR A 84 -8.03 -7.89 -9.67
CA TYR A 84 -7.68 -7.82 -8.25
C TYR A 84 -7.20 -9.19 -7.75
N THR A 85 -6.10 -9.20 -7.01
CA THR A 85 -5.45 -10.40 -6.45
C THR A 85 -4.74 -10.06 -5.14
N SER A 86 -4.29 -11.07 -4.37
CA SER A 86 -3.38 -10.82 -3.24
C SER A 86 -2.13 -10.02 -3.66
N LYS A 87 -1.61 -10.25 -4.86
CA LYS A 87 -0.44 -9.52 -5.38
C LYS A 87 -0.73 -8.06 -5.76
N SER A 88 -1.98 -7.71 -6.08
CA SER A 88 -2.36 -6.30 -6.21
C SER A 88 -2.52 -5.63 -4.84
N ASP A 89 -2.89 -6.38 -3.80
CA ASP A 89 -2.88 -5.86 -2.43
C ASP A 89 -1.45 -5.66 -1.91
N VAL A 90 -0.48 -6.47 -2.35
CA VAL A 90 0.96 -6.26 -2.03
C VAL A 90 1.44 -4.89 -2.55
N TRP A 91 1.02 -4.49 -3.74
CA TRP A 91 1.28 -3.16 -4.28
C TRP A 91 0.66 -2.06 -3.40
N SER A 92 -0.62 -2.23 -3.04
CA SER A 92 -1.36 -1.31 -2.17
C SER A 92 -0.73 -1.20 -0.77
N LEU A 93 -0.18 -2.30 -0.25
CA LEU A 93 0.54 -2.35 1.02
C LEU A 93 1.83 -1.54 0.96
N ALA A 94 2.59 -1.60 -0.13
CA ALA A 94 3.79 -0.77 -0.28
C ALA A 94 3.45 0.73 -0.34
N THR A 95 2.35 1.10 -1.01
CA THR A 95 1.83 2.47 -0.98
C THR A 95 1.41 2.87 0.44
N THR A 96 0.75 1.98 1.17
CA THR A 96 0.40 2.21 2.58
C THR A 96 1.64 2.39 3.46
N PHE A 97 2.70 1.60 3.25
CA PHE A 97 3.95 1.77 3.98
C PHE A 97 4.62 3.09 3.64
N TRP A 98 4.57 3.52 2.39
CA TRP A 98 5.06 4.83 1.98
C TRP A 98 4.34 5.95 2.75
N GLU A 99 3.01 5.87 2.88
CA GLU A 99 2.23 6.82 3.68
C GLU A 99 2.67 6.84 5.14
N VAL A 100 2.81 5.66 5.76
CA VAL A 100 3.26 5.53 7.17
C VAL A 100 4.66 6.12 7.35
N MET A 101 5.60 5.83 6.45
CA MET A 101 6.97 6.35 6.50
C MET A 101 7.05 7.85 6.19
N ASN A 102 6.05 8.38 5.50
CA ASN A 102 5.88 9.80 5.21
C ASN A 102 4.95 10.51 6.24
N LEU A 103 4.52 9.81 7.29
CA LEU A 103 3.64 10.33 8.35
C LEU A 103 2.31 10.89 7.82
N GLY A 104 1.80 10.36 6.70
CA GLY A 104 0.56 10.83 6.08
C GLY A 104 0.58 12.28 5.60
N ARG A 105 1.76 12.90 5.45
CA ARG A 105 1.87 14.35 5.17
C ARG A 105 1.44 14.77 3.77
N GLN A 106 1.52 13.85 2.81
CA GLN A 106 1.15 14.06 1.41
C GLN A 106 0.70 12.74 0.80
N ARG A 107 -0.09 12.83 -0.27
CA ARG A 107 -0.49 11.68 -1.08
C ARG A 107 0.70 11.10 -1.84
N PRO A 108 0.67 9.79 -2.16
CA PRO A 108 1.62 9.20 -3.10
C PRO A 108 1.57 9.97 -4.43
N LEU A 109 2.74 10.36 -4.96
CA LEU A 109 2.88 11.12 -6.21
C LEU A 109 2.03 12.42 -6.24
N ALA A 110 2.03 13.18 -5.15
CA ALA A 110 1.20 14.38 -4.98
C ALA A 110 1.41 15.49 -6.03
N ASN A 111 2.52 15.46 -6.77
CA ASN A 111 2.83 16.39 -7.86
C ASN A 111 2.18 16.02 -9.20
N MET A 112 1.52 14.86 -9.28
CA MET A 112 0.80 14.39 -10.46
C MET A 112 -0.70 14.54 -10.26
N SER A 113 -1.42 14.97 -11.30
CA SER A 113 -2.88 14.89 -11.37
C SER A 113 -3.35 13.43 -11.44
N ASP A 114 -4.61 13.17 -11.10
CA ASP A 114 -5.13 11.79 -11.11
C ASP A 114 -5.11 11.17 -12.51
N GLN A 115 -5.31 11.97 -13.57
CA GLN A 115 -5.14 11.53 -14.96
C GLN A 115 -3.69 11.10 -15.26
N GLN A 116 -2.69 11.86 -14.80
CA GLN A 116 -1.28 11.47 -14.94
C GLN A 116 -0.94 10.20 -14.17
N ILE A 117 -1.61 9.93 -13.04
CA ILE A 117 -1.44 8.67 -12.30
C ILE A 117 -1.96 7.48 -13.13
N VAL A 118 -3.14 7.63 -13.74
CA VAL A 118 -3.73 6.61 -14.62
C VAL A 118 -2.81 6.32 -15.81
N GLU A 119 -2.31 7.36 -16.48
CA GLU A 119 -1.36 7.24 -17.59
C GLU A 119 -0.06 6.56 -17.16
N ASN A 120 0.48 6.93 -16.00
CA ASN A 120 1.69 6.30 -15.45
C ASN A 120 1.50 4.80 -15.19
N LEU A 121 0.35 4.39 -14.64
CA LEU A 121 0.04 2.96 -14.44
C LEU A 121 -0.14 2.19 -15.76
N GLN A 122 -0.71 2.84 -16.79
CA GLN A 122 -0.84 2.26 -18.13
C GLN A 122 0.52 2.00 -18.80
N LEU A 123 1.48 2.93 -18.67
CA LEU A 123 2.86 2.74 -19.18
C LEU A 123 3.53 1.47 -18.62
N TYR A 124 3.23 1.14 -17.36
CA TYR A 124 3.78 -0.03 -16.69
C TYR A 124 3.22 -1.34 -17.25
N ALA A 125 1.96 -1.32 -17.72
CA ALA A 125 1.30 -2.47 -18.36
C ALA A 125 1.93 -2.82 -19.71
N ASP A 126 2.37 -1.81 -20.47
CA ASP A 126 2.97 -1.96 -21.81
C ASP A 126 4.42 -2.46 -21.78
N GLY A 127 4.91 -2.93 -20.62
CA GLY A 127 6.30 -3.35 -20.41
C GLY A 127 7.29 -2.19 -20.32
N GLY A 128 6.80 -0.95 -20.30
CA GLY A 128 7.58 0.27 -20.21
C GLY A 128 7.99 0.60 -18.77
N VAL A 129 9.10 0.06 -18.29
CA VAL A 129 9.72 0.55 -17.03
C VAL A 129 10.32 1.95 -17.23
N ARG A 130 10.60 2.33 -18.48
CA ARG A 130 11.22 3.60 -18.82
C ARG A 130 10.19 4.74 -18.76
N GLY A 131 10.36 5.63 -17.80
CA GLY A 131 9.46 6.77 -17.59
C GLY A 131 8.37 6.53 -16.55
N PHE A 132 8.20 5.28 -16.07
CA PHE A 132 7.34 4.99 -14.93
C PHE A 132 7.89 5.63 -13.65
N LEU A 133 7.02 6.34 -12.94
CA LEU A 133 7.35 7.01 -11.69
C LEU A 133 6.77 6.26 -10.51
N LEU A 134 7.65 5.92 -9.57
CA LEU A 134 7.28 5.44 -8.23
C LEU A 134 7.24 6.61 -7.24
N PRO A 135 6.45 6.51 -6.15
CA PRO A 135 6.54 7.45 -5.05
C PRO A 135 7.99 7.58 -4.55
N PRO A 136 8.55 8.80 -4.42
CA PRO A 136 9.96 8.97 -4.05
C PRO A 136 10.20 8.54 -2.60
N LYS A 137 11.39 8.04 -2.28
CA LYS A 137 11.75 7.64 -0.90
C LYS A 137 11.48 8.78 0.08
N PRO A 138 10.64 8.59 1.12
CA PRO A 138 10.46 9.61 2.16
C PRO A 138 11.78 9.93 2.85
N LYS A 139 11.99 11.21 3.24
CA LYS A 139 13.26 11.68 3.84
C LYS A 139 13.71 10.81 5.01
N SER A 140 12.76 10.46 5.88
CA SER A 140 12.96 9.66 7.07
C SER A 140 12.88 8.14 6.82
N CYS A 141 12.53 7.66 5.62
CA CYS A 141 12.39 6.23 5.38
C CYS A 141 13.77 5.52 5.36
N PRO A 142 13.98 4.47 6.20
CA PRO A 142 15.15 3.59 6.09
C PRO A 142 15.25 3.00 4.68
N ARG A 143 16.49 2.82 4.20
CA ARG A 143 16.71 2.39 2.81
C ARG A 143 16.10 1.01 2.55
N GLU A 144 16.27 0.10 3.49
CA GLU A 144 15.78 -1.28 3.41
C GLU A 144 14.25 -1.34 3.35
N MET A 145 13.56 -0.40 4.00
CA MET A 145 12.10 -0.31 3.90
C MET A 145 11.66 0.17 2.53
N TYR A 146 12.38 1.12 1.94
CA TYR A 146 12.05 1.59 0.60
C TYR A 146 12.41 0.55 -0.48
N ASP A 147 13.52 -0.18 -0.30
CA ASP A 147 13.89 -1.27 -1.19
C ASP A 147 12.81 -2.38 -1.19
N LEU A 148 12.29 -2.75 0.00
CA LEU A 148 11.13 -3.64 0.12
C LEU A 148 9.88 -3.10 -0.61
N MET A 149 9.57 -1.80 -0.47
CA MET A 149 8.44 -1.20 -1.18
C MET A 149 8.62 -1.29 -2.70
N ARG A 150 9.85 -1.11 -3.20
CA ARG A 150 10.15 -1.26 -4.64
C ARG A 150 9.99 -2.68 -5.15
N GLU A 151 10.32 -3.69 -4.34
CA GLU A 151 10.05 -5.10 -4.67
C GLU A 151 8.54 -5.37 -4.75
N CYS A 152 7.75 -4.76 -3.88
CA CYS A 152 6.29 -4.86 -3.90
C CYS A 152 5.66 -4.13 -5.11
N TRP A 153 6.28 -3.06 -5.59
CA TRP A 153 5.86 -2.33 -6.80
C TRP A 153 6.46 -2.89 -8.10
N ASN A 154 6.80 -4.18 -8.15
CA ASN A 154 7.33 -4.81 -9.36
C ASN A 154 6.27 -4.89 -10.48
N ALA A 155 6.69 -4.64 -11.72
CA ALA A 155 5.87 -4.82 -12.93
C ALA A 155 5.41 -6.25 -13.06
N ASP A 156 6.35 -7.18 -12.89
CA ASP A 156 6.05 -8.59 -12.88
C ASP A 156 5.37 -8.94 -11.55
N VAL A 157 4.07 -9.23 -11.64
CA VAL A 157 3.21 -9.61 -10.53
C VAL A 157 3.77 -10.83 -9.79
N ALA A 158 4.43 -11.75 -10.50
CA ALA A 158 5.01 -12.96 -9.91
C ALA A 158 6.27 -12.67 -9.08
N LEU A 159 6.99 -11.58 -9.38
CA LEU A 159 8.20 -11.18 -8.65
C LEU A 159 7.90 -10.40 -7.36
N ARG A 160 6.65 -9.97 -7.14
CA ARG A 160 6.28 -9.31 -5.89
C ARG A 160 6.34 -10.34 -4.74
N PRO A 161 6.87 -9.98 -3.56
CA PRO A 161 6.89 -10.89 -2.42
C PRO A 161 5.47 -11.23 -1.93
N SER A 162 5.34 -12.31 -1.19
CA SER A 162 4.12 -12.67 -0.43
C SER A 162 4.00 -11.84 0.85
N PHE A 163 2.80 -11.72 1.41
CA PHE A 163 2.64 -11.03 2.70
C PHE A 163 3.39 -11.75 3.83
N LYS A 164 3.55 -13.07 3.74
CA LYS A 164 4.38 -13.85 4.66
C LYS A 164 5.84 -13.40 4.64
N GLU A 165 6.45 -13.28 3.46
CA GLU A 165 7.85 -12.83 3.31
C GLU A 165 8.03 -11.40 3.83
N ILE A 166 7.12 -10.50 3.46
CA ILE A 166 7.09 -9.11 3.94
C ILE A 166 7.01 -9.06 5.47
N HIS A 167 6.08 -9.79 6.07
CA HIS A 167 5.91 -9.82 7.52
C HIS A 167 7.16 -10.38 8.24
N MET A 168 7.75 -11.47 7.74
CA MET A 168 8.99 -12.02 8.31
C MET A 168 10.15 -11.02 8.26
N PHE A 169 10.32 -10.33 7.14
CA PHE A 169 11.32 -9.27 7.01
C PHE A 169 11.14 -8.19 8.09
N LEU A 170 9.91 -7.71 8.28
CA LEU A 170 9.59 -6.66 9.27
C LEU A 170 9.78 -7.14 10.72
N MET A 171 9.45 -8.40 11.01
CA MET A 171 9.68 -9.00 12.33
C MET A 171 11.16 -9.02 12.70
N GLY A 172 12.05 -9.33 11.74
CA GLY A 172 13.49 -9.26 11.94
C GLY A 172 14.00 -7.84 12.24
N LYS A 173 13.27 -6.79 11.81
CA LYS A 173 13.59 -5.39 12.13
C LYS A 173 13.01 -4.92 13.48
N ASN A 174 12.08 -5.67 14.06
CA ASN A 174 11.34 -5.31 15.29
C ASN A 174 11.89 -5.96 16.58
N GLN A 175 12.91 -6.82 16.50
CA GLN A 175 13.42 -7.62 17.63
C GLN A 175 13.82 -6.78 18.86
N GLY A 176 14.25 -5.53 18.70
CA GLY A 176 14.58 -4.65 19.85
C GLY A 176 13.40 -3.94 20.54
N ARG A 177 12.14 -4.09 20.08
CA ARG A 177 10.97 -3.37 20.64
C ARG A 177 9.88 -4.29 21.21
N LEU A 178 9.80 -5.53 20.76
CA LEU A 178 8.85 -6.52 21.32
C LEU A 178 9.15 -6.77 22.81
N GLU A 179 10.41 -6.68 23.21
CA GLU A 179 10.85 -6.79 24.61
C GLU A 179 10.30 -5.63 25.46
N CYS A 180 10.39 -4.37 25.00
CA CYS A 180 9.94 -3.19 25.76
C CYS A 180 8.42 -2.96 25.80
N MET A 181 7.61 -3.71 25.03
CA MET A 181 6.14 -3.58 25.04
C MET A 181 5.44 -4.67 25.87
N ASN A 182 6.20 -5.66 26.34
CA ASN A 182 5.76 -6.72 27.24
C ASN A 182 6.03 -6.39 28.72
N GLU A 183 6.62 -5.22 28.98
CA GLU A 183 6.71 -4.55 30.29
C GLU A 183 5.60 -3.49 30.43
#